data_AF-Q9FKT0-F1
#
_entry.id   AF-Q9FKT0-F1
#
_cell.length_a   1.000
_cell.length_b   1.000
_cell.length_c   1.000
_cell.angle_alpha   90.00
_cell.angle_beta   90.00
_cell.angle_gamma   90.00
#
_symmetry.space_group_name_H-M   'P 1'
#
loop_
_entity.id
_entity.type
_entity.pdbx_description
1 polymer ?
#
loop_
_entity_poly.entity_id
_entity_poly.type
_entity_poly.pdbx_seq_one_letter_code
_entity_poly.pdbx_strand_id
1 'polypeptide(L)'
;MILKKVWGSVWNRSNSGKDLVNHQRAIDVPPLLLSSSSSLGAFDQLPMDILVQILMMMEPKDAVKLGLTCKAWKCVASGNRLWIFYLQCSQEPWDSIFFAETSLRSGYPLRMISSQSGELSFMHIYSQRAQVPGSIIIDGGSGYCKFGWSKYASPSGRSATFLEFGNIESPIYARLQQFFATIFTRMQVKPSMQPIVVSLPLCHFDDTESAKASRRQLKTAIFNVLFDMNVPAVCAVNQAVLALYAARRTSGIVVNIGFQVITILPILHGKVMRQVGVEVIGFGALKLTGFLKEKMQENNISFQSLYTVRTLKEKLCYVALDYKAELSKDTQASVEVSGEGWFTLSKERFQTGEILFQPRLAGMRAMSLHQAVSLCMDHCDAAGLTGDDSWFKTVVLTGGSACLPGLSERLERELQDHLPSSISNGIRVIPPPYGVDTSWHGAKLISNLSIFPGPWCITRKQFRRKSRLMW
;
A
#
# COMPACT_ATOMS: atom_id res chain seq x y z
N MET A 1 -6.37 12.98 46.67
CA MET A 1 -7.62 12.23 46.42
C MET A 1 -7.66 11.50 45.07
N ILE A 2 -7.01 12.02 44.01
CA ILE A 2 -7.01 11.41 42.66
C ILE A 2 -6.16 10.12 42.58
N LEU A 3 -5.01 10.07 43.27
CA LEU A 3 -4.11 8.89 43.29
C LEU A 3 -4.73 7.61 43.90
N LYS A 4 -5.65 7.75 44.87
CA LYS A 4 -6.38 6.60 45.44
C LYS A 4 -7.38 5.97 44.47
N LYS A 5 -7.92 6.75 43.51
CA LYS A 5 -8.82 6.22 42.46
C LYS A 5 -8.06 5.50 41.35
N VAL A 6 -6.83 5.91 41.06
CA VAL A 6 -5.97 5.27 40.04
C VAL A 6 -5.57 3.85 40.48
N TRP A 7 -5.20 3.67 41.76
CA TRP A 7 -4.81 2.35 42.27
C TRP A 7 -5.93 1.31 42.24
N GLY A 8 -7.19 1.74 42.40
CA GLY A 8 -8.36 0.85 42.33
C GLY A 8 -8.70 0.35 40.92
N SER A 9 -8.31 1.07 39.87
CA SER A 9 -8.59 0.67 38.47
C SER A 9 -7.49 -0.22 37.88
N VAL A 10 -6.28 -0.19 38.44
CA VAL A 10 -5.11 -0.94 37.98
C VAL A 10 -5.18 -2.43 38.32
N TRP A 11 -5.84 -2.80 39.42
CA TRP A 11 -5.99 -4.21 39.80
C TRP A 11 -6.92 -4.98 38.84
N ASN A 12 -7.89 -4.31 38.21
CA ASN A 12 -8.84 -4.99 37.32
C ASN A 12 -8.36 -5.15 35.86
N ARG A 13 -7.23 -4.55 35.46
CA ARG A 13 -6.69 -4.65 34.08
C ARG A 13 -5.50 -5.59 33.94
N SER A 14 -4.89 -6.04 35.03
CA SER A 14 -3.65 -6.83 35.01
C SER A 14 -3.82 -8.32 34.71
N ASN A 15 -5.04 -8.79 34.41
CA ASN A 15 -5.32 -10.20 34.13
C ASN A 15 -5.50 -10.58 32.64
N SER A 16 -5.19 -9.70 31.69
CA SER A 16 -5.26 -10.04 30.27
C SER A 16 -4.05 -9.52 29.50
N GLY A 17 -3.13 -10.42 29.11
CA GLY A 17 -2.05 -10.12 28.18
C GLY A 17 -0.69 -10.68 28.58
N LYS A 18 -0.54 -12.01 28.57
CA LYS A 18 0.75 -12.64 28.32
C LYS A 18 0.91 -12.71 26.80
N ASP A 19 2.09 -12.32 26.32
CA ASP A 19 2.63 -12.49 24.95
C ASP A 19 3.01 -11.16 24.29
N LEU A 20 4.20 -10.65 24.63
CA LEU A 20 5.00 -9.74 23.80
C LEU A 20 6.43 -9.70 24.36
N VAL A 21 7.21 -10.75 24.07
CA VAL A 21 8.67 -10.80 24.28
C VAL A 21 9.32 -11.09 22.94
N ASN A 22 9.88 -10.06 22.32
CA ASN A 22 11.06 -10.06 21.42
C ASN A 22 10.95 -8.93 20.40
N HIS A 23 11.36 -7.72 20.79
CA HIS A 23 12.02 -6.72 19.94
C HIS A 23 12.49 -5.57 20.82
N GLN A 24 13.47 -5.82 21.70
CA GLN A 24 14.26 -4.76 22.33
C GLN A 24 15.57 -4.63 21.55
N ARG A 25 15.56 -3.81 20.49
CA ARG A 25 16.78 -3.08 20.14
C ARG A 25 16.86 -1.92 21.12
N ALA A 26 17.92 -1.91 21.92
CA ALA A 26 18.24 -0.86 22.87
C ALA A 26 18.27 0.48 22.11
N ILE A 27 17.26 1.32 22.37
CA ILE A 27 17.34 2.74 22.07
C ILE A 27 18.02 3.34 23.29
N ASP A 28 19.29 3.69 23.12
CA ASP A 28 20.09 4.40 24.12
C ASP A 28 19.33 5.63 24.60
N VAL A 29 19.02 5.65 25.90
CA VAL A 29 18.49 6.83 26.58
C VAL A 29 19.68 7.76 26.83
N PRO A 30 19.72 8.99 26.28
CA PRO A 30 20.81 9.90 26.59
C PRO A 30 20.78 10.21 28.09
N PRO A 31 21.93 10.27 28.79
CA PRO A 31 21.97 10.73 30.16
C PRO A 31 21.69 12.24 30.15
N LEU A 32 20.42 12.61 30.32
CA LEU A 32 20.05 13.99 30.57
C LEU A 32 20.57 14.35 31.96
N LEU A 33 21.65 15.14 31.98
CA LEU A 33 22.09 15.88 33.14
C LEU A 33 20.91 16.72 33.65
N LEU A 34 20.20 16.19 34.65
CA LEU A 34 19.23 16.91 35.44
C LEU A 34 19.97 18.04 36.17
N SER A 35 20.10 19.19 35.50
CA SER A 35 20.49 20.43 36.15
C SER A 35 19.57 20.64 37.36
N SER A 36 20.15 21.04 38.48
CA SER A 36 19.67 21.01 39.88
C SER A 36 18.35 21.75 40.23
N SER A 37 17.41 21.91 39.30
CA SER A 37 16.14 22.64 39.51
C SER A 37 14.88 21.86 39.10
N SER A 38 14.93 20.54 38.97
CA SER A 38 13.77 19.75 38.50
C SER A 38 13.59 18.48 39.32
N SER A 39 13.09 18.65 40.53
CA SER A 39 12.65 17.55 41.42
C SER A 39 11.25 17.06 41.01
N LEU A 40 11.05 15.74 41.04
CA LEU A 40 9.77 15.02 40.95
C LEU A 40 9.18 14.75 42.34
N GLY A 41 9.79 15.28 43.41
CA GLY A 41 9.41 15.06 44.80
C GLY A 41 9.68 13.62 45.22
N ALA A 42 8.66 12.94 45.77
CA ALA A 42 8.79 11.55 46.23
C ALA A 42 9.19 10.57 45.12
N PHE A 43 9.02 10.94 43.85
CA PHE A 43 9.37 10.11 42.70
C PHE A 43 10.85 10.24 42.29
N ASP A 44 11.63 11.15 42.88
CA ASP A 44 13.05 11.31 42.56
C ASP A 44 13.88 10.05 42.87
N GLN A 45 13.37 9.16 43.73
CA GLN A 45 14.03 7.89 44.06
C GLN A 45 13.75 6.78 43.04
N LEU A 46 12.80 6.96 42.11
CA LEU A 46 12.46 5.94 41.14
C LEU A 46 13.32 6.08 39.87
N PRO A 47 13.83 4.97 39.33
CA PRO A 47 14.48 4.96 38.03
C PRO A 47 13.57 5.50 36.90
N MET A 48 14.17 6.17 35.91
CA MET A 48 13.45 6.80 34.80
C MET A 48 12.57 5.84 33.99
N ASP A 49 13.01 4.59 33.82
CA ASP A 49 12.26 3.55 33.14
C ASP A 49 10.98 3.15 33.91
N ILE A 50 11.03 3.13 35.24
CA ILE A 50 9.85 2.92 36.10
C ILE A 50 8.87 4.09 35.96
N LEU A 51 9.36 5.33 35.94
CA LEU A 51 8.51 6.52 35.72
C LEU A 51 7.79 6.46 34.37
N VAL A 52 8.49 6.03 33.31
CA VAL A 52 7.89 5.84 31.99
C VAL A 52 6.84 4.71 32.02
N GLN A 53 7.10 3.59 32.71
CA GLN A 53 6.11 2.52 32.87
C GLN A 53 4.85 2.99 33.61
N ILE A 54 5.00 3.82 34.64
CA ILE A 54 3.85 4.42 35.34
C ILE A 54 3.03 5.27 34.35
N LEU A 55 3.68 6.08 33.52
CA LEU A 55 2.99 6.86 32.49
C LEU A 55 2.32 5.99 31.44
N MET A 56 2.93 4.88 31.01
CA MET A 56 2.33 3.94 30.05
C MET A 56 1.01 3.34 30.55
N MET A 57 0.81 3.25 31.87
CA MET A 57 -0.43 2.79 32.49
C MET A 57 -1.55 3.85 32.48
N MET A 58 -1.22 5.11 32.20
CA MET A 58 -2.15 6.22 32.12
C MET A 58 -2.67 6.41 30.69
N GLU A 59 -3.81 7.09 30.55
CA GLU A 59 -4.25 7.56 29.23
C GLU A 59 -3.31 8.66 28.71
N PRO A 60 -3.09 8.77 27.38
CA PRO A 60 -2.20 9.76 26.79
C PRO A 60 -2.50 11.21 27.23
N LYS A 61 -3.79 11.54 27.42
CA LYS A 61 -4.20 12.87 27.90
C LYS A 61 -3.71 13.17 29.31
N ASP A 62 -3.70 12.17 30.19
CA ASP A 62 -3.28 12.35 31.57
C ASP A 62 -1.76 12.35 31.71
N ALA A 63 -1.04 11.59 30.88
CA ALA A 63 0.41 11.68 30.78
C ALA A 63 0.86 13.10 30.38
N VAL A 64 0.17 13.73 29.41
CA VAL A 64 0.44 15.14 29.03
C VAL A 64 0.15 16.09 30.18
N LYS A 65 -0.99 15.95 30.86
CA LYS A 65 -1.33 16.79 32.02
C LYS A 65 -0.28 16.66 33.12
N LEU A 66 0.23 15.46 33.39
CA LEU A 66 1.29 15.26 34.37
C LEU A 66 2.55 16.03 33.96
N GLY A 67 2.89 16.01 32.67
CA GLY A 67 3.98 16.81 32.11
C GLY A 67 3.84 18.34 32.31
N LEU A 68 2.64 18.85 32.58
CA LEU A 68 2.42 20.27 32.87
C LEU A 68 2.70 20.65 34.33
N THR A 69 2.89 19.68 35.22
CA THR A 69 3.06 19.93 36.66
C THR A 69 4.44 20.48 37.02
N CYS A 70 5.51 19.95 36.40
CA CYS A 70 6.87 20.44 36.57
C CYS A 70 7.76 20.08 35.38
N LYS A 71 8.94 20.72 35.28
CA LYS A 71 9.90 20.50 34.18
C LYS A 71 10.38 19.04 34.09
N ALA A 72 10.55 18.36 35.24
CA ALA A 72 10.98 16.97 35.25
C ALA A 72 9.91 16.04 34.65
N TRP A 73 8.66 16.15 35.10
CA TRP A 73 7.55 15.39 34.51
C TRP A 73 7.36 15.73 33.04
N LYS A 74 7.56 16.99 32.63
CA LYS A 74 7.53 17.37 31.21
C LYS A 74 8.53 16.56 30.39
N CYS A 75 9.75 16.42 30.90
CA CYS A 75 10.81 15.67 30.23
C CYS A 75 10.44 14.19 30.08
N VAL A 76 9.97 13.55 31.15
CA VAL A 76 9.54 12.14 31.14
C VAL A 76 8.37 11.95 30.17
N ALA A 77 7.35 12.82 30.27
CA ALA A 77 6.14 12.75 29.45
C ALA A 77 6.37 13.11 27.98
N SER A 78 7.45 13.81 27.62
CA SER A 78 7.83 14.08 26.23
C SER A 78 8.68 12.98 25.59
N GLY A 79 9.12 11.99 26.37
CA GLY A 79 10.01 10.93 25.89
C GLY A 79 9.40 10.08 24.80
N ASN A 80 10.15 9.84 23.72
CA ASN A 80 9.69 9.08 22.56
C ASN A 80 9.18 7.67 22.91
N ARG A 81 9.83 6.99 23.86
CA ARG A 81 9.45 5.64 24.30
C ARG A 81 7.99 5.54 24.75
N LEU A 82 7.47 6.55 25.44
CA LEU A 82 6.08 6.59 25.89
C LEU A 82 5.11 6.72 24.71
N TRP A 83 5.39 7.62 23.78
CA TRP A 83 4.50 7.88 22.65
C TRP A 83 4.56 6.81 21.58
N ILE A 84 5.70 6.15 21.42
CA ILE A 84 5.82 4.92 20.64
C ILE A 84 4.88 3.86 21.19
N PHE A 85 4.86 3.63 22.51
CA PHE A 85 3.93 2.69 23.14
C PHE A 85 2.46 3.04 22.85
N TYR A 86 2.06 4.30 22.98
CA TYR A 86 0.68 4.69 22.66
C TYR A 86 0.34 4.52 21.17
N LEU A 87 1.28 4.76 20.25
CA LEU A 87 1.08 4.49 18.83
C LEU A 87 1.00 2.98 18.54
N GLN A 88 1.76 2.16 19.25
CA GLN A 88 1.70 0.68 19.18
C GLN A 88 0.35 0.13 19.64
N CYS A 89 -0.32 0.79 20.59
CA CYS A 89 -1.68 0.43 21.02
C CYS A 89 -2.79 0.85 20.04
N SER A 90 -2.45 1.55 18.95
CA SER A 90 -3.45 1.95 17.95
C SER A 90 -3.87 0.77 17.05
N GLN A 91 -4.96 0.93 16.29
CA GLN A 91 -5.42 -0.11 15.35
C GLN A 91 -4.47 -0.30 14.15
N GLU A 92 -3.59 0.66 13.85
CA GLU A 92 -2.67 0.57 12.73
C GLU A 92 -1.34 -0.05 13.19
N PRO A 93 -0.77 -1.01 12.44
CA PRO A 93 0.50 -1.62 12.82
C PRO A 93 1.60 -0.59 13.01
N TRP A 94 2.34 -0.69 14.12
CA TRP A 94 3.41 0.25 14.48
C TRP A 94 4.43 0.45 13.36
N ASP A 95 4.89 -0.63 12.74
CA ASP A 95 5.86 -0.54 11.65
C ASP A 95 5.35 0.29 10.46
N SER A 96 4.04 0.28 10.19
CA SER A 96 3.42 1.08 9.14
C SER A 96 3.41 2.55 9.53
N ILE A 97 3.06 2.87 10.79
CA ILE A 97 3.14 4.23 11.33
C ILE A 97 4.58 4.73 11.28
N PHE A 98 5.52 3.93 11.78
CA PHE A 98 6.94 4.27 11.81
C PHE A 98 7.48 4.51 10.40
N PHE A 99 7.22 3.61 9.46
CA PHE A 99 7.60 3.79 8.06
C PHE A 99 6.99 5.07 7.47
N ALA A 100 5.69 5.31 7.68
CA ALA A 100 5.01 6.49 7.16
C ALA A 100 5.70 7.78 7.67
N GLU A 101 5.84 7.91 8.99
CA GLU A 101 6.33 9.14 9.61
C GLU A 101 7.82 9.40 9.38
N THR A 102 8.61 8.35 9.17
CA THR A 102 10.06 8.46 8.90
C THR A 102 10.38 8.62 7.41
N SER A 103 9.61 7.98 6.53
CA SER A 103 9.97 7.85 5.11
C SER A 103 9.10 8.69 4.17
N LEU A 104 7.87 9.04 4.56
CA LEU A 104 6.90 9.70 3.68
C LEU A 104 6.51 11.12 4.11
N ARG A 105 7.02 11.58 5.26
CA ARG A 105 6.71 12.91 5.82
C ARG A 105 7.21 14.07 4.96
N SER A 106 8.13 13.86 4.00
CA SER A 106 8.58 14.94 3.11
C SER A 106 7.54 15.41 2.09
N GLY A 107 6.43 14.67 1.91
CA GLY A 107 5.47 14.92 0.83
C GLY A 107 5.92 14.34 -0.50
N TYR A 108 5.14 14.60 -1.56
CA TYR A 108 5.43 14.13 -2.92
C TYR A 108 5.80 15.28 -3.87
N PRO A 109 6.86 15.14 -4.70
CA PRO A 109 7.80 14.02 -4.75
C PRO A 109 8.64 13.91 -3.46
N LEU A 110 9.07 12.69 -3.11
CA LEU A 110 9.93 12.48 -1.94
C LEU A 110 11.25 13.23 -2.14
N ARG A 111 11.74 13.89 -1.09
CA ARG A 111 13.06 14.55 -1.14
C ARG A 111 14.14 13.47 -0.99
N MET A 112 15.12 13.46 -1.89
CA MET A 112 16.20 12.43 -1.90
C MET A 112 17.07 12.45 -0.65
N ILE A 113 17.04 13.53 0.14
CA ILE A 113 17.79 13.67 1.37
C ILE A 113 16.79 14.09 2.44
N SER A 114 16.46 13.17 3.34
CA SER A 114 15.93 13.53 4.65
C SER A 114 17.06 14.19 5.44
N SER A 115 17.37 15.45 5.13
CA SER A 115 18.32 16.26 5.89
C SER A 115 17.71 16.78 7.20
N GLN A 116 16.55 16.25 7.61
CA GLN A 116 16.03 16.43 8.96
C GLN A 116 16.41 15.22 9.80
N SER A 117 17.72 15.09 10.04
CA SER A 117 18.33 14.34 11.14
C SER A 117 18.07 15.02 12.50
N GLY A 118 16.87 15.57 12.69
CA GLY A 118 16.34 15.89 14.00
C GLY A 118 15.53 14.67 14.46
N GLU A 119 15.78 14.21 15.68
CA GLU A 119 15.02 13.10 16.25
C GLU A 119 13.52 13.43 16.18
N LEU A 120 12.74 12.58 15.49
CA LEU A 120 11.30 12.78 15.40
C LEU A 120 10.69 12.73 16.79
N SER A 121 9.92 13.75 17.15
CA SER A 121 9.18 13.74 18.40
C SER A 121 7.86 13.00 18.22
N PHE A 122 7.79 11.76 18.72
CA PHE A 122 6.59 10.92 18.64
C PHE A 122 5.42 11.47 19.47
N MET A 123 5.70 12.32 20.46
CA MET A 123 4.67 13.12 21.14
C MET A 123 3.91 14.02 20.16
N HIS A 124 4.66 14.81 19.39
CA HIS A 124 4.07 15.71 18.40
C HIS A 124 3.37 14.93 17.30
N ILE A 125 3.98 13.84 16.81
CA ILE A 125 3.37 12.94 15.83
C ILE A 125 2.03 12.40 16.34
N TYR A 126 1.98 11.88 17.57
CA TYR A 126 0.74 11.36 18.16
C TYR A 126 -0.35 12.45 18.17
N SER A 127 -0.02 13.65 18.68
CA SER A 127 -0.98 14.75 18.73
C SER A 127 -1.46 15.19 17.34
N GLN A 128 -0.56 15.20 16.36
CA GLN A 128 -0.84 15.62 15.00
C GLN A 128 -1.72 14.57 14.29
N ARG A 129 -1.41 13.28 14.41
CA ARG A 129 -2.22 12.18 13.85
C ARG A 129 -3.64 12.18 14.39
N ALA A 130 -3.83 12.52 15.66
CA ALA A 130 -5.16 12.64 16.26
C ALA A 130 -6.00 13.78 15.65
N GLN A 131 -5.36 14.79 15.04
CA GLN A 131 -6.01 15.92 14.37
C GLN A 131 -6.16 15.72 12.85
N VAL A 132 -5.52 14.69 12.28
CA VAL A 132 -5.60 14.40 10.84
C VAL A 132 -7.05 14.04 10.49
N PRO A 133 -7.72 14.80 9.61
CA PRO A 133 -9.09 14.52 9.23
C PRO A 133 -9.19 13.16 8.55
N GLY A 134 -10.39 12.58 8.57
CA GLY A 134 -10.70 11.53 7.61
C GLY A 134 -10.47 12.02 6.18
N SER A 135 -10.24 11.09 5.27
CA SER A 135 -10.25 11.36 3.84
C SER A 135 -10.90 10.22 3.10
N ILE A 136 -11.53 10.53 1.98
CA ILE A 136 -12.05 9.50 1.09
C ILE A 136 -10.88 9.00 0.23
N ILE A 137 -10.69 7.69 0.20
CA ILE A 137 -9.72 7.03 -0.67
C ILE A 137 -10.49 6.41 -1.83
N ILE A 138 -10.04 6.66 -3.06
CA ILE A 138 -10.57 6.05 -4.29
C ILE A 138 -9.40 5.43 -5.05
N ASP A 139 -9.31 4.10 -5.01
CA ASP A 139 -8.41 3.31 -5.85
C ASP A 139 -9.14 2.90 -7.13
N GLY A 140 -8.91 3.63 -8.23
CA GLY A 140 -9.56 3.43 -9.53
C GLY A 140 -8.87 2.36 -10.37
N GLY A 141 -8.93 1.09 -9.97
CA GLY A 141 -8.41 -0.03 -10.76
C GLY A 141 -9.25 -0.29 -12.02
N SER A 142 -8.63 -0.69 -13.13
CA SER A 142 -9.34 -0.93 -14.42
C SER A 142 -10.39 -2.03 -14.36
N GLY A 143 -10.14 -3.10 -13.61
CA GLY A 143 -11.15 -4.15 -13.37
C GLY A 143 -12.15 -3.76 -12.29
N TYR A 144 -11.64 -3.34 -11.13
CA TYR A 144 -12.45 -2.98 -9.96
C TYR A 144 -11.85 -1.79 -9.24
N CYS A 145 -12.70 -0.82 -8.93
CA CYS A 145 -12.36 0.28 -8.06
C CYS A 145 -12.68 -0.10 -6.63
N LYS A 146 -11.89 0.42 -5.69
CA LYS A 146 -12.12 0.29 -4.26
C LYS A 146 -12.21 1.68 -3.67
N PHE A 147 -13.17 1.89 -2.78
CA PHE A 147 -13.37 3.19 -2.17
C PHE A 147 -13.73 3.03 -0.70
N GLY A 148 -13.35 4.00 0.12
CA GLY A 148 -13.64 3.98 1.55
C GLY A 148 -12.96 5.09 2.32
N TRP A 149 -13.12 5.05 3.65
CA TRP A 149 -12.53 6.02 4.55
C TRP A 149 -11.10 5.65 4.95
N SER A 150 -10.19 6.64 4.99
CA SER A 150 -8.82 6.44 5.47
C SER A 150 -8.72 5.99 6.93
N LYS A 151 -9.75 6.26 7.75
CA LYS A 151 -9.79 5.83 9.15
C LYS A 151 -10.26 4.38 9.32
N TYR A 152 -10.70 3.71 8.25
CA TYR A 152 -11.20 2.34 8.33
C TYR A 152 -10.11 1.30 8.07
N ALA A 153 -10.35 0.08 8.52
CA ALA A 153 -9.43 -1.04 8.32
C ALA A 153 -9.37 -1.49 6.85
N SER A 154 -10.48 -1.40 6.12
CA SER A 154 -10.62 -1.87 4.74
C SER A 154 -11.44 -0.90 3.89
N PRO A 155 -11.45 -1.04 2.56
CA PRO A 155 -12.39 -0.32 1.70
C PRO A 155 -13.83 -0.52 2.14
N SER A 156 -14.64 0.54 2.04
CA SER A 156 -16.08 0.52 2.32
C SER A 156 -16.89 -0.13 1.20
N GLY A 157 -16.37 -0.13 -0.02
CA GLY A 157 -17.03 -0.74 -1.16
C GLY A 157 -16.11 -0.98 -2.34
N ARG A 158 -16.61 -1.79 -3.29
CA ARG A 158 -15.97 -2.08 -4.58
C ARG A 158 -16.99 -1.99 -5.71
N SER A 159 -16.54 -1.71 -6.92
CA SER A 159 -17.42 -1.64 -8.10
C SER A 159 -16.67 -2.10 -9.33
N ALA A 160 -17.39 -2.73 -10.27
CA ALA A 160 -16.81 -3.30 -11.49
C ALA A 160 -16.51 -2.18 -12.49
N THR A 161 -15.32 -1.59 -12.39
CA THR A 161 -15.01 -0.30 -13.00
C THR A 161 -15.25 -0.27 -14.49
N PHE A 162 -14.69 -1.23 -15.24
CA PHE A 162 -14.85 -1.26 -16.68
C PHE A 162 -16.30 -1.47 -17.09
N LEU A 163 -17.03 -2.33 -16.38
CA LEU A 163 -18.42 -2.64 -16.70
C LEU A 163 -19.35 -1.45 -16.41
N GLU A 164 -19.13 -0.75 -15.31
CA GLU A 164 -20.01 0.32 -14.84
C GLU A 164 -19.66 1.69 -15.44
N PHE A 165 -18.38 1.98 -15.65
CA PHE A 165 -17.89 3.31 -16.02
C PHE A 165 -17.08 3.32 -17.32
N GLY A 166 -16.76 2.15 -17.89
CA GLY A 166 -15.85 2.03 -19.02
C GLY A 166 -14.39 2.32 -18.67
N ASN A 167 -13.60 2.75 -19.66
CA ASN A 167 -12.18 3.02 -19.45
C ASN A 167 -11.94 4.36 -18.75
N ILE A 168 -11.74 4.30 -17.42
CA ILE A 168 -11.39 5.47 -16.58
C ILE A 168 -9.93 5.93 -16.73
N GLU A 169 -9.11 5.22 -17.50
CA GLU A 169 -7.74 5.61 -17.83
C GLU A 169 -7.70 6.64 -18.97
N SER A 170 -8.85 6.96 -19.56
CA SER A 170 -9.00 8.02 -20.56
C SER A 170 -9.41 9.36 -19.92
N PRO A 171 -8.93 10.51 -20.43
CA PRO A 171 -9.20 11.84 -19.85
C PRO A 171 -10.60 12.39 -20.20
N ILE A 172 -11.62 11.53 -20.26
CA ILE A 172 -12.98 11.93 -20.63
C ILE A 172 -13.69 12.50 -19.40
N TYR A 173 -13.92 13.81 -19.40
CA TYR A 173 -14.50 14.54 -18.26
C TYR A 173 -15.81 13.92 -17.78
N ALA A 174 -16.79 13.72 -18.67
CA ALA A 174 -18.11 13.19 -18.31
C ALA A 174 -18.03 11.79 -17.65
N ARG A 175 -17.12 10.94 -18.15
CA ARG A 175 -16.89 9.60 -17.59
C ARG A 175 -16.29 9.68 -16.19
N LEU A 176 -15.26 10.50 -16.00
CA LEU A 176 -14.64 10.71 -14.70
C LEU A 176 -15.63 11.34 -13.71
N GLN A 177 -16.45 12.29 -14.16
CA GLN A 177 -17.51 12.91 -13.36
C GLN A 177 -18.55 11.89 -12.91
N GLN A 178 -19.05 11.06 -13.82
CA GLN A 178 -19.97 9.97 -13.49
C GLN A 178 -19.32 9.01 -12.49
N PHE A 179 -18.08 8.58 -12.73
CA PHE A 179 -17.33 7.71 -11.84
C PHE A 179 -17.27 8.26 -10.41
N PHE A 180 -16.74 9.48 -10.22
CA PHE A 180 -16.62 10.07 -8.89
C PHE A 180 -17.98 10.35 -8.24
N ALA A 181 -18.97 10.83 -9.00
CA ALA A 181 -20.32 11.08 -8.49
C ALA A 181 -20.96 9.79 -7.95
N THR A 182 -20.90 8.69 -8.71
CA THR A 182 -21.40 7.39 -8.26
C THR A 182 -20.70 6.92 -6.98
N ILE A 183 -19.38 7.09 -6.87
CA ILE A 183 -18.66 6.72 -5.65
C ILE A 183 -19.11 7.56 -4.45
N PHE A 184 -19.26 8.88 -4.59
CA PHE A 184 -19.74 9.72 -3.48
C PHE A 184 -21.17 9.39 -3.07
N THR A 185 -22.05 9.12 -4.04
CA THR A 185 -23.42 8.68 -3.75
C THR A 185 -23.43 7.35 -2.99
N ARG A 186 -22.64 6.36 -3.41
CA ARG A 186 -22.53 5.06 -2.72
C ARG A 186 -21.96 5.19 -1.31
N MET A 187 -21.00 6.09 -1.11
CA MET A 187 -20.44 6.41 0.19
C MET A 187 -21.36 7.27 1.06
N GLN A 188 -22.42 7.85 0.49
CA GLN A 188 -23.32 8.81 1.14
C GLN A 188 -22.57 10.02 1.72
N VAL A 189 -21.60 10.55 0.96
CA VAL A 189 -20.74 11.66 1.39
C VAL A 189 -20.86 12.87 0.48
N LYS A 190 -20.74 14.06 1.07
CA LYS A 190 -20.60 15.30 0.30
C LYS A 190 -19.13 15.49 -0.07
N PRO A 191 -18.77 15.63 -1.36
CA PRO A 191 -17.37 15.79 -1.79
C PRO A 191 -16.70 17.04 -1.20
N SER A 192 -17.46 18.06 -0.82
CA SER A 192 -16.95 19.31 -0.26
C SER A 192 -16.44 19.26 1.17
N MET A 193 -16.66 18.16 1.90
CA MET A 193 -16.36 18.11 3.33
C MET A 193 -14.93 17.74 3.68
N GLN A 194 -14.27 16.89 2.88
CA GLN A 194 -12.99 16.29 3.26
C GLN A 194 -12.03 16.16 2.08
N PRO A 195 -10.71 16.10 2.34
CA PRO A 195 -9.73 15.78 1.30
C PRO A 195 -9.98 14.41 0.69
N ILE A 196 -9.49 14.22 -0.53
CA ILE A 196 -9.56 12.96 -1.26
C ILE A 196 -8.17 12.49 -1.62
N VAL A 197 -7.92 11.18 -1.43
CA VAL A 197 -6.78 10.49 -2.02
C VAL A 197 -7.28 9.66 -3.20
N VAL A 198 -6.76 9.95 -4.38
CA VAL A 198 -7.07 9.20 -5.61
C VAL A 198 -5.81 8.50 -6.10
N SER A 199 -5.95 7.22 -6.42
CA SER A 199 -4.89 6.49 -7.10
C SER A 199 -4.89 6.87 -8.59
N LEU A 200 -3.75 7.28 -9.13
CA LEU A 200 -3.60 7.51 -10.57
C LEU A 200 -3.38 6.17 -11.28
N PRO A 201 -4.18 5.86 -12.33
CA PRO A 201 -4.03 4.64 -13.09
C PRO A 201 -2.63 4.45 -13.69
N LEU A 202 -2.24 3.19 -13.88
CA LEU A 202 -1.05 2.81 -14.61
C LEU A 202 -1.35 2.78 -16.11
N CYS A 203 -1.18 3.91 -16.80
CA CYS A 203 -1.39 4.01 -18.25
C CYS A 203 -0.29 4.85 -18.92
N HIS A 204 -0.24 4.77 -20.25
CA HIS A 204 0.76 5.41 -21.11
C HIS A 204 2.18 5.11 -20.60
N PHE A 205 2.72 3.93 -20.88
CA PHE A 205 3.88 3.42 -20.15
C PHE A 205 5.21 4.05 -20.59
N ASP A 206 5.30 4.42 -21.86
CA ASP A 206 6.52 4.92 -22.50
C ASP A 206 7.00 6.25 -21.92
N ASP A 207 8.29 6.55 -22.12
CA ASP A 207 8.86 7.86 -21.81
C ASP A 207 8.86 8.83 -23.01
N THR A 208 7.92 8.66 -23.95
CA THR A 208 7.73 9.61 -25.05
C THR A 208 7.03 10.89 -24.59
N GLU A 209 7.25 12.01 -25.29
CA GLU A 209 6.56 13.27 -25.00
C GLU A 209 5.03 13.14 -25.14
N SER A 210 4.56 12.34 -26.10
CA SER A 210 3.14 12.00 -26.25
C SER A 210 2.59 11.30 -25.00
N ALA A 211 3.28 10.25 -24.53
CA ALA A 211 2.85 9.53 -23.33
C ALA A 211 2.90 10.42 -22.08
N LYS A 212 3.93 11.28 -21.94
CA LYS A 212 4.01 12.30 -20.87
C LYS A 212 2.82 13.26 -20.94
N ALA A 213 2.47 13.76 -22.12
CA ALA A 213 1.34 14.64 -22.33
C ALA A 213 0.01 13.97 -21.95
N SER A 214 -0.22 12.72 -22.39
CA SER A 214 -1.44 11.98 -22.04
C SER A 214 -1.58 11.74 -20.54
N ARG A 215 -0.49 11.39 -19.83
CA ARG A 215 -0.49 11.28 -18.35
C ARG A 215 -0.84 12.61 -17.68
N ARG A 216 -0.28 13.73 -18.17
CA ARG A 216 -0.60 15.08 -17.66
C ARG A 216 -2.05 15.44 -17.92
N GLN A 217 -2.59 15.11 -19.09
CA GLN A 217 -3.97 15.35 -19.47
C GLN A 217 -4.93 14.58 -18.58
N LEU A 218 -4.72 13.27 -18.37
CA LEU A 218 -5.51 12.45 -17.46
C LEU A 218 -5.49 13.00 -16.03
N LYS A 219 -4.30 13.31 -15.51
CA LYS A 219 -4.15 13.90 -14.17
C LYS A 219 -4.93 15.22 -14.07
N THR A 220 -4.79 16.10 -15.06
CA THR A 220 -5.49 17.39 -15.12
C THR A 220 -7.01 17.22 -15.15
N ALA A 221 -7.52 16.28 -15.95
CA ALA A 221 -8.94 15.97 -16.03
C ALA A 221 -9.50 15.49 -14.68
N ILE A 222 -8.79 14.59 -13.99
CA ILE A 222 -9.15 14.13 -12.64
C ILE A 222 -9.24 15.32 -11.66
N PHE A 223 -8.24 16.20 -11.64
CA PHE A 223 -8.27 17.39 -10.77
C PHE A 223 -9.42 18.33 -11.10
N ASN A 224 -9.67 18.62 -12.39
CA ASN A 224 -10.79 19.47 -12.81
C ASN A 224 -12.11 18.94 -12.28
N VAL A 225 -12.42 17.67 -12.57
CA VAL A 225 -13.66 17.02 -12.12
C VAL A 225 -13.82 17.10 -10.61
N LEU A 226 -12.80 16.71 -9.83
CA LEU A 226 -12.89 16.72 -8.37
C LEU A 226 -13.07 18.14 -7.81
N PHE A 227 -12.36 19.13 -8.35
CA PHE A 227 -12.50 20.52 -7.89
C PHE A 227 -13.81 21.17 -8.32
N ASP A 228 -14.38 20.79 -9.46
CA ASP A 228 -15.70 21.25 -9.89
C ASP A 228 -16.82 20.58 -9.08
N MET A 229 -16.57 19.40 -8.53
CA MET A 229 -17.36 18.78 -7.46
C MET A 229 -17.09 19.36 -6.06
N ASN A 230 -16.37 20.49 -5.98
CA ASN A 230 -16.04 21.22 -4.76
C ASN A 230 -15.18 20.46 -3.73
N VAL A 231 -14.41 19.45 -4.16
CA VAL A 231 -13.46 18.78 -3.27
C VAL A 231 -12.41 19.79 -2.78
N PRO A 232 -12.15 19.92 -1.46
CA PRO A 232 -11.29 20.97 -0.92
C PRO A 232 -9.81 20.76 -1.27
N ALA A 233 -9.35 19.51 -1.27
CA ALA A 233 -7.96 19.17 -1.54
C ALA A 233 -7.85 17.73 -2.09
N VAL A 234 -6.95 17.52 -3.06
CA VAL A 234 -6.77 16.24 -3.75
C VAL A 234 -5.32 15.80 -3.65
N CYS A 235 -5.08 14.61 -3.10
CA CYS A 235 -3.84 13.87 -3.17
C CYS A 235 -3.95 12.84 -4.31
N ALA A 236 -3.09 12.95 -5.33
CA ALA A 236 -3.13 12.07 -6.49
C ALA A 236 -1.78 11.37 -6.66
N VAL A 237 -1.74 10.05 -6.39
CA VAL A 237 -0.51 9.24 -6.33
C VAL A 237 -0.66 7.99 -7.20
N ASN A 238 0.40 7.61 -7.89
CA ASN A 238 0.39 6.45 -8.78
C ASN A 238 0.10 5.14 -8.03
N GLN A 239 -0.75 4.27 -8.59
CA GLN A 239 -1.12 2.99 -7.98
C GLN A 239 0.07 2.10 -7.59
N ALA A 240 1.11 2.03 -8.41
CA ALA A 240 2.29 1.22 -8.12
C ALA A 240 3.12 1.81 -6.97
N VAL A 241 3.24 3.14 -6.92
CA VAL A 241 3.90 3.84 -5.80
C VAL A 241 3.14 3.60 -4.49
N LEU A 242 1.81 3.64 -4.53
CA LEU A 242 0.98 3.30 -3.36
C LEU A 242 1.20 1.85 -2.92
N ALA A 243 1.26 0.90 -3.86
CA ALA A 243 1.53 -0.49 -3.53
C ALA A 243 2.91 -0.69 -2.88
N LEU A 244 3.92 0.03 -3.36
CA LEU A 244 5.26 0.04 -2.78
C LEU A 244 5.26 0.57 -1.35
N TYR A 245 4.53 1.66 -1.08
CA TYR A 245 4.37 2.22 0.26
C TYR A 245 3.62 1.27 1.20
N ALA A 246 2.61 0.55 0.71
CA ALA A 246 1.93 -0.49 1.47
C ALA A 246 2.88 -1.63 1.86
N ALA A 247 3.87 -1.94 1.02
CA ALA A 247 4.95 -2.87 1.33
C ALA A 247 6.07 -2.27 2.21
N ARG A 248 5.90 -1.04 2.73
CA ARG A 248 6.87 -0.30 3.55
C ARG A 248 8.22 -0.13 2.83
N ARG A 249 8.14 0.28 1.56
CA ARG A 249 9.28 0.56 0.69
C ARG A 249 9.07 1.87 -0.05
N THR A 250 10.13 2.61 -0.34
CA THR A 250 10.10 3.81 -1.21
C THR A 250 10.77 3.57 -2.56
N SER A 251 11.54 2.48 -2.67
CA SER A 251 12.19 2.03 -3.90
C SER A 251 12.00 0.53 -4.08
N GLY A 252 12.00 0.06 -5.33
CA GLY A 252 11.69 -1.32 -5.69
C GLY A 252 11.23 -1.44 -7.14
N ILE A 253 11.11 -2.67 -7.62
CA ILE A 253 10.36 -2.98 -8.84
C ILE A 253 8.95 -3.38 -8.43
N VAL A 254 7.93 -2.72 -8.99
CA VAL A 254 6.54 -3.10 -8.78
C VAL A 254 6.03 -3.88 -9.98
N VAL A 255 5.55 -5.11 -9.73
CA VAL A 255 4.90 -5.96 -10.72
C VAL A 255 3.40 -5.90 -10.47
N ASN A 256 2.68 -5.16 -11.32
CA ASN A 256 1.24 -5.04 -11.25
C ASN A 256 0.57 -5.97 -12.27
N ILE A 257 -0.09 -7.03 -11.80
CA ILE A 257 -0.94 -7.89 -12.64
C ILE A 257 -2.34 -7.28 -12.68
N GLY A 258 -2.51 -6.34 -13.61
CA GLY A 258 -3.74 -5.60 -13.83
C GLY A 258 -4.83 -6.41 -14.53
N PHE A 259 -5.96 -5.76 -14.83
CA PHE A 259 -7.08 -6.42 -15.50
C PHE A 259 -6.76 -6.77 -16.96
N GLN A 260 -6.19 -5.82 -17.72
CA GLN A 260 -5.90 -5.97 -19.14
C GLN A 260 -4.43 -6.27 -19.43
N VAL A 261 -3.51 -5.72 -18.65
CA VAL A 261 -2.06 -5.80 -18.86
C VAL A 261 -1.33 -6.10 -17.57
N ILE A 262 -0.13 -6.66 -17.68
CA ILE A 262 0.85 -6.75 -16.60
C ILE A 262 1.89 -5.65 -16.82
N THR A 263 2.25 -4.93 -15.78
CA THR A 263 3.22 -3.85 -15.84
C THR A 263 4.32 -4.04 -14.81
N ILE A 264 5.56 -3.87 -15.24
CA ILE A 264 6.76 -3.94 -14.41
C ILE A 264 7.33 -2.53 -14.36
N LEU A 265 7.38 -1.96 -13.16
CA LEU A 265 7.67 -0.55 -12.94
C LEU A 265 8.83 -0.41 -11.95
N PRO A 266 10.02 0.01 -12.39
CA PRO A 266 11.09 0.38 -11.48
C PRO A 266 10.74 1.72 -10.83
N ILE A 267 10.78 1.76 -9.51
CA ILE A 267 10.46 2.94 -8.70
C ILE A 267 11.66 3.22 -7.81
N LEU A 268 12.18 4.43 -7.88
CA LEU A 268 13.27 4.90 -7.03
C LEU A 268 12.80 6.15 -6.28
N HIS A 269 12.80 6.09 -4.94
CA HIS A 269 12.35 7.18 -4.05
C HIS A 269 10.97 7.73 -4.42
N GLY A 270 10.01 6.83 -4.68
CA GLY A 270 8.64 7.18 -5.05
C GLY A 270 8.46 7.71 -6.47
N LYS A 271 9.53 7.79 -7.27
CA LYS A 271 9.46 8.18 -8.68
C LYS A 271 9.53 6.94 -9.58
N VAL A 272 8.54 6.80 -10.48
CA VAL A 272 8.58 5.79 -11.53
C VAL A 272 9.69 6.13 -12.54
N MET A 273 10.64 5.23 -12.72
CA MET A 273 11.84 5.41 -13.53
C MET A 273 11.59 5.00 -14.99
N ARG A 274 10.70 5.75 -15.67
CA ARG A 274 10.24 5.44 -17.03
C ARG A 274 11.36 5.41 -18.07
N GLN A 275 12.38 6.24 -17.87
CA GLN A 275 13.55 6.33 -18.74
C GLN A 275 14.55 5.17 -18.57
N VAL A 276 14.34 4.31 -17.55
CA VAL A 276 15.25 3.18 -17.25
C VAL A 276 14.72 1.92 -17.88
N GLY A 277 13.54 1.45 -17.46
CA GLY A 277 13.02 0.17 -17.95
C GLY A 277 11.63 -0.14 -17.43
N VAL A 278 10.59 0.39 -18.08
CA VAL A 278 9.21 -0.01 -17.81
C VAL A 278 8.82 -1.09 -18.82
N GLU A 279 8.56 -2.29 -18.33
CA GLU A 279 8.14 -3.42 -19.18
C GLU A 279 6.63 -3.65 -19.08
N VAL A 280 6.01 -4.02 -20.20
CA VAL A 280 4.56 -4.25 -20.29
C VAL A 280 4.29 -5.53 -21.04
N ILE A 281 3.53 -6.43 -20.41
CA ILE A 281 3.04 -7.65 -21.03
C ILE A 281 1.59 -7.42 -21.43
N GLY A 282 1.27 -7.64 -22.71
CA GLY A 282 -0.03 -7.34 -23.35
C GLY A 282 -1.22 -8.21 -22.90
N PHE A 283 -1.16 -8.83 -21.74
CA PHE A 283 -2.29 -9.56 -21.14
C PHE A 283 -2.30 -9.41 -19.62
N GLY A 284 -3.45 -9.63 -18.99
CA GLY A 284 -3.64 -9.53 -17.55
C GLY A 284 -4.70 -10.51 -17.03
N ALA A 285 -5.38 -10.14 -15.95
CA ALA A 285 -6.38 -10.96 -15.29
C ALA A 285 -7.53 -11.41 -16.21
N LEU A 286 -7.90 -10.59 -17.20
CA LEU A 286 -8.92 -10.94 -18.17
C LEU A 286 -8.53 -12.19 -18.99
N LYS A 287 -7.27 -12.28 -19.43
CA LYS A 287 -6.77 -13.46 -20.17
C LYS A 287 -6.64 -14.68 -19.25
N LEU A 288 -6.24 -14.50 -18.00
CA LEU A 288 -6.24 -15.59 -17.00
C LEU A 288 -7.65 -16.18 -16.82
N THR A 289 -8.66 -15.32 -16.62
CA THR A 289 -10.05 -15.77 -16.51
C THR A 289 -10.54 -16.43 -17.80
N GLY A 290 -10.19 -15.87 -18.97
CA GLY A 290 -10.53 -16.45 -20.27
C GLY A 290 -9.90 -17.83 -20.49
N PHE A 291 -8.64 -18.01 -20.10
CA PHE A 291 -7.96 -19.30 -20.22
C PHE A 291 -8.53 -20.35 -19.25
N LEU A 292 -8.88 -19.97 -18.02
CA LEU A 292 -9.60 -20.87 -17.11
C LEU A 292 -10.95 -21.28 -17.70
N LYS A 293 -11.69 -20.34 -18.30
CA LYS A 293 -12.96 -20.62 -18.99
C LYS A 293 -12.75 -21.69 -20.07
N GLU A 294 -11.75 -21.51 -20.93
CA GLU A 294 -11.41 -22.46 -22.01
C GLU A 294 -11.12 -23.85 -21.43
N LYS A 295 -10.28 -23.94 -20.38
CA LYS A 295 -9.95 -25.21 -19.71
C LYS A 295 -11.16 -25.89 -19.07
N MET A 296 -12.03 -25.12 -18.43
CA MET A 296 -13.29 -25.65 -17.88
C MET A 296 -14.19 -26.22 -18.98
N GLN A 297 -14.28 -25.55 -20.13
CA GLN A 297 -15.07 -26.02 -21.27
C GLN A 297 -14.49 -27.29 -21.89
N GLU A 298 -13.16 -27.37 -22.05
CA GLU A 298 -12.47 -28.59 -22.50
C GLU A 298 -12.78 -29.80 -21.60
N ASN A 299 -12.93 -29.58 -20.29
CA ASN A 299 -13.25 -30.61 -19.31
C ASN A 299 -14.76 -30.75 -19.01
N ASN A 300 -15.63 -30.20 -19.86
CA ASN A 300 -17.09 -30.27 -19.76
C ASN A 300 -17.67 -29.74 -18.43
N ILE A 301 -17.02 -28.76 -17.81
CA ILE A 301 -17.49 -28.09 -16.60
C ILE A 301 -18.39 -26.91 -17.00
N SER A 302 -19.70 -27.04 -16.80
CA SER A 302 -20.68 -26.01 -17.09
C SER A 302 -20.70 -24.90 -16.03
N PHE A 303 -20.77 -23.63 -16.46
CA PHE A 303 -20.90 -22.45 -15.61
C PHE A 303 -21.84 -21.44 -16.26
N GLN A 304 -22.51 -20.59 -15.48
CA GLN A 304 -23.51 -19.65 -16.03
C GLN A 304 -22.88 -18.32 -16.49
N SER A 305 -21.78 -17.89 -15.87
CA SER A 305 -21.20 -16.57 -16.14
C SER A 305 -19.69 -16.49 -15.99
N LEU A 306 -19.08 -15.44 -16.57
CA LEU A 306 -17.67 -15.11 -16.35
C LEU A 306 -17.37 -14.70 -14.90
N TYR A 307 -18.37 -14.26 -14.12
CA TYR A 307 -18.20 -13.99 -12.69
C TYR A 307 -17.91 -15.26 -11.92
N THR A 308 -18.50 -16.37 -12.31
CA THR A 308 -18.25 -17.68 -11.71
C THR A 308 -16.85 -18.16 -12.04
N VAL A 309 -16.43 -18.09 -13.30
CA VAL A 309 -15.04 -18.41 -13.68
C VAL A 309 -14.04 -17.54 -12.91
N ARG A 310 -14.32 -16.23 -12.76
CA ARG A 310 -13.48 -15.35 -11.94
C ARG A 310 -13.44 -15.78 -10.47
N THR A 311 -14.58 -16.13 -9.89
CA THR A 311 -14.68 -16.59 -8.49
C THR A 311 -13.87 -17.86 -8.29
N LEU A 312 -13.96 -18.81 -9.22
CA LEU A 312 -13.16 -20.04 -9.20
C LEU A 312 -11.67 -19.74 -9.35
N LYS A 313 -11.29 -18.82 -10.24
CA LYS A 313 -9.90 -18.36 -10.36
C LYS A 313 -9.38 -17.78 -9.03
N GLU A 314 -10.17 -16.95 -8.37
CA GLU A 314 -9.75 -16.29 -7.13
C GLU A 314 -9.72 -17.25 -5.93
N LYS A 315 -10.54 -18.31 -5.92
CA LYS A 315 -10.62 -19.26 -4.80
C LYS A 315 -9.82 -20.55 -4.97
N LEU A 316 -9.66 -21.05 -6.20
CA LEU A 316 -9.10 -22.38 -6.47
C LEU A 316 -7.76 -22.36 -7.22
N CYS A 317 -7.50 -21.34 -8.04
CA CYS A 317 -6.27 -21.29 -8.82
C CYS A 317 -5.06 -20.87 -7.96
N TYR A 318 -3.90 -21.33 -8.37
CA TYR A 318 -2.60 -21.03 -7.76
C TYR A 318 -1.50 -21.14 -8.82
N VAL A 319 -0.27 -20.80 -8.45
CA VAL A 319 0.92 -20.99 -9.29
C VAL A 319 1.73 -22.12 -8.68
N ALA A 320 1.94 -23.20 -9.44
CA ALA A 320 2.78 -24.30 -9.01
C ALA A 320 4.24 -23.86 -8.95
N LEU A 321 4.97 -24.34 -7.94
CA LEU A 321 6.41 -24.12 -7.86
C LEU A 321 7.08 -24.87 -9.02
N ASP A 322 6.98 -26.19 -9.13
CA ASP A 322 7.42 -26.92 -10.33
C ASP A 322 6.20 -27.38 -11.13
N TYR A 323 5.98 -26.76 -12.30
CA TYR A 323 4.86 -27.08 -13.19
C TYR A 323 4.85 -28.55 -13.63
N LYS A 324 6.01 -29.12 -13.98
CA LYS A 324 6.09 -30.50 -14.50
C LYS A 324 5.81 -31.50 -13.40
N ALA A 325 6.34 -31.28 -12.20
CA ALA A 325 6.07 -32.12 -11.05
C ALA A 325 4.60 -32.05 -10.61
N GLU A 326 3.97 -30.87 -10.73
CA GLU A 326 2.57 -30.68 -10.34
C GLU A 326 1.59 -31.46 -11.25
N LEU A 327 1.94 -31.69 -12.53
CA LEU A 327 1.12 -32.47 -13.47
C LEU A 327 0.85 -33.92 -13.04
N SER A 328 1.69 -34.46 -12.16
CA SER A 328 1.63 -35.83 -11.66
C SER A 328 0.91 -35.97 -10.31
N LYS A 329 0.51 -34.85 -9.68
CA LYS A 329 -0.19 -34.86 -8.38
C LYS A 329 -1.70 -34.88 -8.56
N ASP A 330 -2.41 -35.38 -7.54
CA ASP A 330 -3.84 -35.11 -7.42
C ASP A 330 -4.05 -33.70 -6.89
N THR A 331 -4.56 -32.82 -7.75
CA THR A 331 -4.77 -31.41 -7.45
C THR A 331 -6.25 -31.05 -7.40
N GLN A 332 -7.17 -32.02 -7.21
CA GLN A 332 -8.58 -31.69 -7.08
C GLN A 332 -8.85 -30.76 -5.89
N ALA A 333 -9.71 -29.76 -6.11
CA ALA A 333 -10.36 -29.02 -5.05
C ALA A 333 -11.72 -28.51 -5.53
N SER A 334 -12.63 -28.40 -4.57
CA SER A 334 -14.00 -27.97 -4.83
C SER A 334 -14.33 -26.70 -4.06
N VAL A 335 -15.18 -25.87 -4.64
CA VAL A 335 -15.75 -24.72 -3.94
C VAL A 335 -17.19 -24.51 -4.36
N GLU A 336 -18.00 -24.11 -3.39
CA GLU A 336 -19.37 -23.69 -3.65
C GLU A 336 -19.40 -22.24 -4.18
N VAL A 337 -20.13 -22.05 -5.26
CA VAL A 337 -20.46 -20.75 -5.84
C VAL A 337 -21.94 -20.49 -5.60
N SER A 338 -22.23 -19.39 -4.91
CA SER A 338 -23.59 -19.02 -4.53
C SER A 338 -24.50 -18.92 -5.76
N GLY A 339 -25.59 -19.70 -5.77
CA GLY A 339 -26.57 -19.74 -6.86
C GLY A 339 -26.24 -20.68 -8.01
N GLU A 340 -25.01 -21.22 -8.09
CA GLU A 340 -24.60 -22.15 -9.16
C GLU A 340 -24.22 -23.55 -8.63
N GLY A 341 -23.89 -23.68 -7.35
CA GLY A 341 -23.56 -24.96 -6.71
C GLY A 341 -22.06 -25.25 -6.61
N TRP A 342 -21.70 -26.52 -6.51
CA TRP A 342 -20.31 -26.96 -6.32
C TRP A 342 -19.57 -27.10 -7.65
N PHE A 343 -18.36 -26.54 -7.69
CA PHE A 343 -17.43 -26.70 -8.79
C PHE A 343 -16.19 -27.43 -8.30
N THR A 344 -15.75 -28.45 -9.04
CA THR A 344 -14.50 -29.16 -8.80
C THR A 344 -13.55 -28.88 -9.94
N LEU A 345 -12.36 -28.36 -9.62
CA LEU A 345 -11.26 -28.17 -10.57
C LEU A 345 -10.08 -29.04 -10.17
N SER A 346 -9.26 -29.45 -11.14
CA SER A 346 -8.07 -30.27 -10.96
C SER A 346 -6.83 -29.56 -11.51
N LYS A 347 -6.36 -29.92 -12.72
CA LYS A 347 -5.17 -29.36 -13.37
C LYS A 347 -5.37 -27.90 -13.80
N GLU A 348 -6.60 -27.50 -14.08
CA GLU A 348 -6.98 -26.14 -14.47
C GLU A 348 -6.53 -25.12 -13.43
N ARG A 349 -6.50 -25.53 -12.15
CA ARG A 349 -6.14 -24.68 -11.01
C ARG A 349 -4.75 -24.07 -11.17
N PHE A 350 -3.74 -24.88 -11.46
CA PHE A 350 -2.36 -24.41 -11.61
C PHE A 350 -1.99 -24.10 -13.06
N GLN A 351 -2.61 -24.77 -14.04
CA GLN A 351 -2.44 -24.43 -15.45
C GLN A 351 -2.85 -22.98 -15.75
N THR A 352 -3.87 -22.46 -15.06
CA THR A 352 -4.29 -21.07 -15.20
C THR A 352 -3.19 -20.09 -14.79
N GLY A 353 -2.50 -20.34 -13.67
CA GLY A 353 -1.37 -19.53 -13.23
C GLY A 353 -0.14 -19.67 -14.11
N GLU A 354 0.07 -20.85 -14.71
CA GLU A 354 1.26 -21.14 -15.51
C GLU A 354 1.39 -20.23 -16.74
N ILE A 355 0.30 -19.71 -17.29
CA ILE A 355 0.36 -18.83 -18.47
C ILE A 355 1.11 -17.51 -18.19
N LEU A 356 1.31 -17.14 -16.92
CA LEU A 356 2.19 -16.04 -16.54
C LEU A 356 3.66 -16.35 -16.85
N PHE A 357 4.07 -17.62 -16.76
CA PHE A 357 5.43 -18.10 -16.99
C PHE A 357 5.61 -18.71 -18.39
N GLN A 358 4.53 -19.26 -18.95
CA GLN A 358 4.49 -19.84 -20.29
C GLN A 358 3.27 -19.32 -21.09
N PRO A 359 3.27 -18.05 -21.55
CA PRO A 359 2.13 -17.46 -22.26
C PRO A 359 1.66 -18.24 -23.50
N ARG A 360 2.57 -19.01 -24.11
CA ARG A 360 2.31 -19.86 -25.28
C ARG A 360 1.24 -20.92 -25.01
N LEU A 361 1.08 -21.38 -23.76
CA LEU A 361 0.02 -22.31 -23.37
C LEU A 361 -1.39 -21.76 -23.62
N ALA A 362 -1.54 -20.43 -23.62
CA ALA A 362 -2.80 -19.75 -23.91
C ALA A 362 -2.84 -19.12 -25.32
N GLY A 363 -1.97 -19.59 -26.23
CA GLY A 363 -1.84 -19.08 -27.60
C GLY A 363 -1.19 -17.69 -27.71
N MET A 364 -0.57 -17.18 -26.64
CA MET A 364 0.00 -15.84 -26.62
C MET A 364 1.48 -15.84 -27.03
N ARG A 365 1.85 -14.94 -27.94
CA ARG A 365 3.25 -14.59 -28.25
C ARG A 365 3.66 -13.37 -27.43
N ALA A 366 3.83 -13.55 -26.13
CA ALA A 366 4.25 -12.52 -25.20
C ALA A 366 5.44 -12.99 -24.37
N MET A 367 6.19 -12.05 -23.80
CA MET A 367 7.23 -12.32 -22.81
C MET A 367 6.60 -12.95 -21.57
N SER A 368 7.31 -13.89 -20.95
CA SER A 368 6.91 -14.42 -19.64
C SER A 368 7.16 -13.40 -18.52
N LEU A 369 6.50 -13.58 -17.38
CA LEU A 369 6.59 -12.67 -16.25
C LEU A 369 8.02 -12.53 -15.72
N HIS A 370 8.73 -13.64 -15.53
CA HIS A 370 10.09 -13.64 -15.00
C HIS A 370 11.08 -13.00 -15.99
N GLN A 371 10.91 -13.23 -17.30
CA GLN A 371 11.72 -12.56 -18.33
C GLN A 371 11.50 -11.04 -18.32
N ALA A 372 10.26 -10.57 -18.20
CA ALA A 372 9.96 -9.14 -18.17
C ALA A 372 10.53 -8.45 -16.91
N VAL A 373 10.49 -9.15 -15.77
CA VAL A 373 11.10 -8.64 -14.53
C VAL A 373 12.62 -8.66 -14.63
N SER A 374 13.21 -9.71 -15.19
CA SER A 374 14.66 -9.81 -15.42
C SER A 374 15.17 -8.68 -16.32
N LEU A 375 14.48 -8.43 -17.44
CA LEU A 375 14.82 -7.33 -18.35
C LEU A 375 14.75 -5.96 -17.66
N CYS A 376 13.73 -5.74 -16.82
CA CYS A 376 13.63 -4.53 -16.02
C CYS A 376 14.80 -4.40 -15.02
N MET A 377 15.22 -5.50 -14.39
CA MET A 377 16.38 -5.52 -13.48
C MET A 377 17.67 -5.21 -14.23
N ASP A 378 17.89 -5.80 -15.40
CA ASP A 378 19.06 -5.54 -16.24
C ASP A 378 19.14 -4.06 -16.64
N HIS A 379 18.00 -3.46 -17.03
CA HIS A 379 17.91 -2.03 -17.31
C HIS A 379 18.24 -1.17 -16.07
N CYS A 380 17.81 -1.59 -14.88
CA CYS A 380 18.12 -0.88 -13.64
C CYS A 380 19.60 -0.95 -13.27
N ASP A 381 20.21 -2.13 -13.42
CA ASP A 381 21.63 -2.37 -13.17
C ASP A 381 22.50 -1.54 -14.12
N ALA A 382 22.20 -1.62 -15.43
CA ALA A 382 22.91 -0.87 -16.46
C ALA A 382 22.80 0.65 -16.30
N ALA A 383 21.68 1.15 -15.76
CA ALA A 383 21.48 2.58 -15.55
C ALA A 383 22.33 3.18 -14.41
N GLY A 384 22.87 2.37 -13.49
CA GLY A 384 23.83 2.80 -12.47
C GLY A 384 23.35 4.00 -11.63
N LEU A 385 22.05 4.09 -11.33
CA LEU A 385 21.43 5.29 -10.76
C LEU A 385 21.84 5.60 -9.32
N THR A 386 22.28 4.57 -8.60
CA THR A 386 22.66 4.62 -7.19
C THR A 386 23.95 3.84 -7.03
N GLY A 387 24.74 4.15 -5.99
CA GLY A 387 25.94 3.36 -5.67
C GLY A 387 25.66 1.99 -5.04
N ASP A 388 24.37 1.63 -4.89
CA ASP A 388 23.88 0.37 -4.33
C ASP A 388 22.78 -0.17 -5.23
N ASP A 389 22.86 -1.46 -5.57
CA ASP A 389 21.91 -2.18 -6.43
C ASP A 389 20.69 -2.73 -5.66
N SER A 390 20.73 -2.68 -4.31
CA SER A 390 19.73 -3.32 -3.46
C SER A 390 18.30 -2.79 -3.68
N TRP A 391 18.16 -1.56 -4.19
CA TRP A 391 16.86 -0.92 -4.35
C TRP A 391 15.99 -1.63 -5.39
N PHE A 392 16.54 -2.21 -6.46
CA PHE A 392 15.76 -2.90 -7.49
C PHE A 392 15.66 -4.42 -7.25
N LYS A 393 16.49 -4.98 -6.36
CA LYS A 393 16.43 -6.39 -5.94
C LYS A 393 15.18 -6.74 -5.12
N THR A 394 14.46 -5.74 -4.61
CA THR A 394 13.14 -5.94 -4.01
C THR A 394 12.03 -5.78 -5.05
N VAL A 395 11.33 -6.87 -5.34
CA VAL A 395 10.13 -6.89 -6.19
C VAL A 395 8.89 -6.87 -5.31
N VAL A 396 7.93 -5.99 -5.61
CA VAL A 396 6.63 -5.94 -4.91
C VAL A 396 5.52 -6.29 -5.89
N LEU A 397 4.78 -7.35 -5.59
CA LEU A 397 3.63 -7.77 -6.36
C LEU A 397 2.39 -6.95 -5.98
N THR A 398 1.58 -6.58 -6.98
CA THR A 398 0.29 -5.91 -6.77
C THR A 398 -0.70 -6.24 -7.88
N GLY A 399 -1.98 -5.93 -7.66
CA GLY A 399 -3.08 -6.28 -8.56
C GLY A 399 -3.80 -7.56 -8.15
N GLY A 400 -5.01 -7.74 -8.67
CA GLY A 400 -5.93 -8.78 -8.21
C GLY A 400 -5.39 -10.20 -8.45
N SER A 401 -4.87 -10.47 -9.65
CA SER A 401 -4.30 -11.78 -9.98
C SER A 401 -2.87 -11.97 -9.46
N ALA A 402 -2.25 -10.95 -8.88
CA ALA A 402 -0.99 -11.11 -8.16
C ALA A 402 -1.19 -11.77 -6.77
N CYS A 403 -2.45 -11.96 -6.35
CA CYS A 403 -2.81 -12.66 -5.12
C CYS A 403 -2.90 -14.19 -5.31
N LEU A 404 -2.56 -14.73 -6.49
CA LEU A 404 -2.53 -16.18 -6.69
C LEU A 404 -1.49 -16.81 -5.76
N PRO A 405 -1.87 -17.81 -4.95
CA PRO A 405 -0.92 -18.50 -4.07
C PRO A 405 0.26 -19.08 -4.85
N GLY A 406 1.47 -19.01 -4.30
CA GLY A 406 2.70 -19.53 -4.91
C GLY A 406 3.33 -18.63 -5.98
N LEU A 407 2.69 -17.52 -6.37
CA LEU A 407 3.22 -16.64 -7.40
C LEU A 407 4.54 -15.97 -6.99
N SER A 408 4.64 -15.49 -5.75
CA SER A 408 5.85 -14.85 -5.22
C SER A 408 7.04 -15.78 -5.23
N GLU A 409 6.85 -17.00 -4.72
CA GLU A 409 7.85 -18.04 -4.56
C GLU A 409 8.31 -18.55 -5.93
N ARG A 410 7.36 -18.78 -6.85
CA ARG A 410 7.67 -19.16 -8.22
C ARG A 410 8.48 -18.07 -8.92
N LEU A 411 8.04 -16.81 -8.84
CA LEU A 411 8.75 -15.70 -9.48
C LEU A 411 10.15 -15.52 -8.90
N GLU A 412 10.30 -15.59 -7.57
CA GLU A 412 11.60 -15.46 -6.91
C GLU A 412 12.58 -16.54 -7.39
N ARG A 413 12.14 -17.80 -7.47
CA ARG A 413 12.97 -18.90 -7.99
C ARG A 413 13.35 -18.70 -9.45
N GLU A 414 12.39 -18.35 -10.31
CA GLU A 414 12.64 -18.12 -11.74
C GLU A 414 13.63 -16.96 -11.96
N LEU A 415 13.58 -15.91 -11.12
CA LEU A 415 14.54 -14.81 -11.18
C LEU A 415 15.94 -15.24 -10.72
N GLN A 416 16.03 -16.07 -9.68
CA GLN A 416 17.30 -16.62 -9.21
C GLN A 416 17.98 -17.47 -10.27
N ASP A 417 17.20 -18.27 -11.01
CA ASP A 417 17.70 -19.15 -12.07
C ASP A 417 18.04 -18.40 -13.38
N HIS A 418 17.28 -17.34 -13.70
CA HIS A 418 17.43 -16.63 -14.98
C HIS A 418 18.52 -15.56 -14.98
N LEU A 419 18.74 -14.87 -13.85
CA LEU A 419 19.66 -13.73 -13.76
C LEU A 419 21.08 -14.15 -13.35
N PRO A 420 22.12 -13.40 -13.76
CA PRO A 420 23.48 -13.65 -13.30
C PRO A 420 23.59 -13.45 -11.78
N SER A 421 24.50 -14.20 -11.15
CA SER A 421 24.70 -14.18 -9.68
C SER A 421 24.97 -12.79 -9.08
N SER A 422 25.55 -11.86 -9.84
CA SER A 422 25.74 -10.46 -9.43
C SER A 422 24.42 -9.75 -9.12
N ILE A 423 23.38 -10.05 -9.90
CA ILE A 423 22.04 -9.48 -9.77
C ILE A 423 21.14 -10.37 -8.92
N SER A 424 21.19 -11.69 -9.10
CA SER A 424 20.25 -12.61 -8.43
C SER A 424 20.46 -12.76 -6.92
N ASN A 425 21.68 -12.49 -6.43
CA ASN A 425 21.98 -12.50 -5.01
C ASN A 425 21.21 -11.39 -4.27
N GLY A 426 20.34 -11.80 -3.33
CA GLY A 426 19.55 -10.91 -2.49
C GLY A 426 18.21 -10.47 -3.09
N ILE A 427 17.79 -11.07 -4.22
CA ILE A 427 16.45 -10.85 -4.76
C ILE A 427 15.40 -11.30 -3.74
N ARG A 428 14.38 -10.46 -3.55
CA ARG A 428 13.22 -10.77 -2.72
C ARG A 428 11.94 -10.36 -3.41
N VAL A 429 10.99 -11.28 -3.53
CA VAL A 429 9.66 -11.02 -4.07
C VAL A 429 8.65 -10.94 -2.92
N ILE A 430 8.07 -9.76 -2.73
CA ILE A 430 7.06 -9.48 -1.71
C ILE A 430 5.67 -9.67 -2.32
N PRO A 431 4.84 -10.59 -1.81
CA PRO A 431 3.45 -10.72 -2.27
C PRO A 431 2.63 -9.47 -1.91
N PRO A 432 1.43 -9.27 -2.48
CA PRO A 432 0.61 -8.10 -2.15
C PRO A 432 0.26 -8.07 -0.65
N PRO A 433 0.81 -7.14 0.17
CA PRO A 433 0.74 -7.20 1.63
C PRO A 433 -0.69 -7.07 2.19
N TYR A 434 -1.60 -6.47 1.41
CA TYR A 434 -3.02 -6.36 1.75
C TYR A 434 -3.89 -6.92 0.61
N GLY A 435 -3.39 -7.96 -0.07
CA GLY A 435 -4.09 -8.61 -1.17
C GLY A 435 -4.52 -7.61 -2.25
N VAL A 436 -5.78 -7.73 -2.70
CA VAL A 436 -6.37 -6.88 -3.75
C VAL A 436 -6.51 -5.40 -3.37
N ASP A 437 -6.37 -5.07 -2.08
CA ASP A 437 -6.48 -3.72 -1.53
C ASP A 437 -5.12 -3.08 -1.22
N THR A 438 -4.02 -3.67 -1.70
CA THR A 438 -2.65 -3.20 -1.46
C THR A 438 -2.47 -1.71 -1.82
N SER A 439 -2.89 -1.28 -3.01
CA SER A 439 -2.80 0.13 -3.42
C SER A 439 -3.68 1.05 -2.56
N TRP A 440 -4.87 0.57 -2.15
CA TRP A 440 -5.76 1.31 -1.27
C TRP A 440 -5.15 1.51 0.13
N HIS A 441 -4.47 0.49 0.66
CA HIS A 441 -3.73 0.59 1.93
C HIS A 441 -2.53 1.53 1.84
N GLY A 442 -1.84 1.59 0.69
CA GLY A 442 -0.82 2.61 0.45
C GLY A 442 -1.36 4.03 0.55
N ALA A 443 -2.57 4.27 0.01
CA ALA A 443 -3.25 5.55 0.10
C ALA A 443 -3.72 5.84 1.55
N LYS A 444 -4.14 4.80 2.28
CA LYS A 444 -4.48 4.88 3.71
C LYS A 444 -3.28 5.33 4.54
N LEU A 445 -2.10 4.78 4.26
CA LEU A 445 -0.89 5.10 4.98
C LEU A 445 -0.50 6.59 4.80
N ILE A 446 -0.58 7.11 3.55
CA ILE A 446 -0.36 8.54 3.28
C ILE A 446 -1.40 9.42 3.98
N SER A 447 -2.69 9.07 3.89
CA SER A 447 -3.79 9.89 4.42
C SER A 447 -3.85 9.95 5.94
N ASN A 448 -3.10 9.11 6.64
CA ASN A 448 -2.99 9.13 8.10
C ASN A 448 -1.67 9.70 8.61
N LEU A 449 -0.75 10.13 7.73
CA LEU A 449 0.45 10.87 8.13
C LEU A 449 0.08 12.07 8.99
N SER A 450 0.86 12.35 10.02
CA SER A 450 0.59 13.46 10.96
C SER A 450 0.56 14.84 10.28
N ILE A 451 1.12 14.96 9.08
CA ILE A 451 1.16 16.17 8.27
C ILE A 451 0.10 16.21 7.15
N PHE A 452 -0.76 15.20 7.04
CA PHE A 452 -1.81 15.15 6.02
C PHE A 452 -2.96 16.12 6.39
N PRO A 453 -3.57 16.86 5.42
CA PRO A 453 -3.38 16.82 3.96
C PRO A 453 -2.12 17.52 3.43
N GLY A 454 -1.57 18.48 4.19
CA GLY A 454 -0.35 19.26 3.94
C GLY A 454 0.32 19.15 2.56
N PRO A 455 1.58 18.69 2.46
CA PRO A 455 2.35 18.68 1.21
C PRO A 455 1.92 17.59 0.22
N TRP A 456 1.06 16.65 0.62
CA TRP A 456 0.56 15.57 -0.24
C TRP A 456 -0.61 16.01 -1.12
N CYS A 457 -1.39 16.98 -0.65
CA CYS A 457 -2.58 17.45 -1.35
C CYS A 457 -2.34 18.75 -2.13
N ILE A 458 -3.07 18.90 -3.22
CA ILE A 458 -3.20 20.16 -3.97
C ILE A 458 -4.61 20.72 -3.73
N THR A 459 -4.71 22.02 -3.47
CA THR A 459 -5.99 22.74 -3.37
C THR A 459 -6.39 23.34 -4.73
N ARG A 460 -7.68 23.66 -4.89
CA ARG A 460 -8.19 24.30 -6.13
C ARG A 460 -7.41 25.56 -6.49
N LYS A 461 -7.06 26.39 -5.49
CA LYS A 461 -6.26 27.61 -5.67
C LYS A 461 -4.85 27.30 -6.20
N GLN A 462 -4.18 26.31 -5.62
CA GLN A 462 -2.84 25.90 -6.06
C GLN A 462 -2.87 25.30 -7.47
N PHE A 463 -3.88 24.49 -7.78
CA PHE A 463 -4.06 23.89 -9.09
C PHE A 463 -4.29 24.94 -10.19
N ARG A 464 -5.20 25.90 -9.97
CA ARG A 464 -5.43 27.02 -10.91
C ARG A 464 -4.18 27.88 -11.13
N ARG A 465 -3.32 28.03 -10.12
CA ARG A 465 -2.04 28.75 -10.28
C ARG A 465 -1.06 27.97 -11.15
N LYS A 466 -0.95 26.65 -10.95
CA LYS A 466 -0.06 25.79 -11.75
C LYS A 466 -0.51 25.67 -13.20
N SER A 467 -1.82 25.59 -13.46
CA SER A 467 -2.34 25.51 -14.83
C SER A 467 -2.02 26.77 -15.64
N ARG A 468 -2.03 27.95 -15.01
CA ARG A 468 -1.66 29.24 -15.63
C ARG A 468 -0.15 29.42 -15.90
N LEU A 469 0.71 28.57 -15.34
CA LEU A 469 2.16 28.61 -15.54
C LEU A 469 2.65 27.63 -16.61
N MET A 470 1.77 26.73 -17.09
CA MET A 470 2.06 25.78 -18.17
C MET A 470 1.54 26.24 -19.53
N TRP A 471 0.89 27.41 -19.56
CA TRP A 471 0.39 28.14 -20.72
C TRP A 471 0.99 29.54 -20.62
#